data_AF-A0ABD1K8K5-F1
#
_entry.id   AF-A0ABD1K8K5-F1
#
_cell.length_a   1.000
_cell.length_b   1.000
_cell.length_c   1.000
_cell.angle_alpha   90.00
_cell.angle_beta   90.00
_cell.angle_gamma   90.00
#
_symmetry.space_group_name_H-M   'P 1'
#
loop_
_entity.id
_entity.type
_entity.pdbx_description
1 polymer ?
#
loop_
_entity_poly.entity_id
_entity_poly.type
_entity_poly.pdbx_seq_one_letter_code
_entity_poly.pdbx_strand_id
1 'polypeptide(L)'
;MFQLLKDLRKKHPDKDLDQLIEMASYSTMVRQRKSRAFYRVQVTRQMIGAGNVLRRYAADRQARRAAGAALGDADLANTTCIAFEQPQYQCSENCGTVSLWVKCQGGKRSNACLVDYQTENGSANAGSDYEYAQGTLEFKPGETRKVIKVGIIDDEMFEEDEHFFVRLQNLREGDGPASGEGPENTKLQLVEPQSATVTILDDDHAGIFSFVQKELRVSESSGTIEVTVTRSSGVRGTVAVPYHTEDGTARHGVDYEKTQGELEFINEVTSGVIKVCITNIAAHDKKENFYIVLEEPKWLKRGISALLLNQGTPSPEEEEARRIAEMGKPVLGEHSRLTVIIEEATELKSSVDELLKDANMADVIGTHSWKEQFIEAVTVGAGDEGEENGEQQHPSGCDYFMHMFTVFWKILFAFVPPTNYWNGWACFVVSIAVIGVLTAIIGDLASHFGCTVGLRDSVTAVVFVALGTSIPGSPELNPIGNL
;
A
#
# COMPACT_ATOMS: atom_id res chain seq x y z
N MET A 1 -9.96 -6.94 -23.08
CA MET A 1 -11.11 -7.53 -23.82
C MET A 1 -11.00 -7.30 -25.33
N PHE A 2 -10.90 -6.04 -25.81
CA PHE A 2 -10.92 -5.70 -27.24
C PHE A 2 -9.77 -6.31 -28.07
N GLN A 3 -8.54 -6.28 -27.54
CA GLN A 3 -7.36 -6.86 -28.21
C GLN A 3 -7.44 -8.39 -28.33
N LEU A 4 -8.00 -9.04 -27.30
CA LEU A 4 -8.24 -10.49 -27.27
C LEU A 4 -9.30 -10.91 -28.31
N LEU A 5 -10.37 -10.12 -28.46
CA LEU A 5 -11.40 -10.32 -29.49
C LEU A 5 -10.84 -10.17 -30.90
N LYS A 6 -9.98 -9.16 -31.12
CA LYS A 6 -9.31 -8.94 -32.41
C LYS A 6 -8.39 -10.12 -32.77
N ASP A 7 -7.64 -10.64 -31.81
CA ASP A 7 -6.80 -11.82 -31.98
C ASP A 7 -7.61 -13.10 -32.24
N LEU A 8 -8.74 -13.27 -31.55
CA LEU A 8 -9.64 -14.41 -31.74
C LEU A 8 -10.32 -14.37 -33.11
N ARG A 9 -10.74 -13.18 -33.57
CA ARG A 9 -11.33 -13.00 -34.91
C ARG A 9 -10.33 -13.29 -36.02
N LYS A 10 -9.04 -13.00 -35.80
CA LYS A 10 -7.96 -13.34 -36.75
C LYS A 10 -7.67 -14.84 -36.79
N LYS A 11 -7.81 -15.55 -35.66
CA LYS A 11 -7.57 -17.01 -35.54
C LYS A 11 -8.76 -17.86 -35.94
N HIS A 12 -9.97 -17.34 -35.81
CA HIS A 12 -11.22 -18.01 -36.14
C HIS A 12 -12.11 -17.08 -36.98
N PRO A 13 -11.77 -16.90 -38.28
CA PRO A 13 -12.54 -16.02 -39.17
C PRO A 13 -13.96 -16.56 -39.43
N ASP A 14 -14.17 -17.87 -39.27
CA ASP A 14 -15.41 -18.57 -39.58
C ASP A 14 -16.42 -18.56 -38.41
N LYS A 15 -16.05 -17.99 -37.26
CA LYS A 15 -16.87 -17.98 -36.05
C LYS A 15 -17.59 -16.66 -35.88
N ASP A 16 -18.85 -16.76 -35.50
CA ASP A 16 -19.71 -15.59 -35.31
C ASP A 16 -19.24 -14.71 -34.14
N LEU A 17 -19.65 -13.45 -34.14
CA LEU A 17 -19.19 -12.45 -33.15
C LEU A 17 -19.49 -12.90 -31.71
N ASP A 18 -20.63 -13.55 -31.49
CA ASP A 18 -21.02 -14.08 -30.18
C ASP A 18 -20.16 -15.27 -29.75
N GLN A 19 -19.77 -16.14 -30.69
CA GLN A 19 -18.85 -17.24 -30.42
C GLN A 19 -17.45 -16.70 -30.07
N LEU A 20 -17.02 -15.61 -30.71
CA LEU A 20 -15.76 -14.94 -30.42
C LEU A 20 -15.78 -14.26 -29.04
N ILE A 21 -16.89 -13.62 -28.66
CA ILE A 21 -17.09 -13.05 -27.31
C ILE A 21 -17.07 -14.15 -26.25
N GLU A 22 -17.66 -15.31 -26.53
CA GLU A 22 -17.65 -16.45 -25.63
C GLU A 22 -16.22 -17.00 -25.45
N MET A 23 -15.50 -17.26 -26.54
CA MET A 23 -14.10 -17.69 -26.50
C MET A 23 -13.20 -16.67 -25.78
N ALA A 24 -13.48 -15.38 -25.93
CA ALA A 24 -12.81 -14.31 -25.21
C ALA A 24 -13.09 -14.43 -23.70
N SER A 25 -14.36 -14.59 -23.31
CA SER A 25 -14.76 -14.70 -21.90
C SER A 25 -14.21 -15.94 -21.20
N TYR A 26 -14.20 -17.09 -21.89
CA TYR A 26 -13.57 -18.32 -21.40
C TYR A 26 -12.07 -18.15 -21.23
N SER A 27 -11.40 -17.55 -22.23
CA SER A 27 -9.95 -17.28 -22.17
C SER A 27 -9.58 -16.32 -21.04
N THR A 28 -10.42 -15.34 -20.72
CA THR A 28 -10.21 -14.45 -19.57
C THR A 28 -10.37 -15.17 -18.24
N MET A 29 -11.38 -16.04 -18.09
CA MET A 29 -11.59 -16.82 -16.85
C MET A 29 -10.45 -17.82 -16.60
N VAL A 30 -9.87 -18.39 -17.67
CA VAL A 30 -8.70 -19.28 -17.53
C VAL A 30 -7.45 -18.51 -17.09
N ARG A 31 -7.30 -17.25 -17.52
CA ARG A 31 -6.13 -16.40 -17.24
C ARG A 31 -6.18 -15.70 -15.88
N GLN A 32 -7.34 -15.61 -15.22
CA GLN A 32 -7.44 -15.03 -13.89
C GLN A 32 -6.71 -15.90 -12.84
N ARG A 33 -6.13 -15.25 -11.83
CA ARG A 33 -5.59 -15.93 -10.64
C ARG A 33 -6.75 -16.62 -9.91
N LYS A 34 -6.56 -17.89 -9.53
CA LYS A 34 -7.60 -18.75 -8.95
C LYS A 34 -7.36 -18.93 -7.45
N SER A 35 -8.43 -18.94 -6.67
CA SER A 35 -8.38 -19.15 -5.21
C SER A 35 -8.07 -20.61 -4.86
N ARG A 36 -7.61 -20.88 -3.63
CA ARG A 36 -7.34 -22.25 -3.14
C ARG A 36 -8.60 -23.14 -3.16
N ALA A 37 -9.77 -22.55 -2.90
CA ALA A 37 -11.06 -23.24 -2.96
C ALA A 37 -11.36 -23.80 -4.36
N PHE A 38 -11.03 -23.05 -5.42
CA PHE A 38 -11.21 -23.52 -6.80
C PHE A 38 -10.49 -24.84 -7.07
N TYR A 39 -9.26 -24.98 -6.58
CA TYR A 39 -8.48 -26.21 -6.79
C TYR A 39 -9.03 -27.39 -5.98
N ARG A 40 -9.49 -27.15 -4.74
CA ARG A 40 -10.14 -28.19 -3.92
C ARG A 40 -11.40 -28.73 -4.60
N VAL A 41 -12.27 -27.83 -5.05
CA VAL A 41 -13.52 -28.18 -5.77
C VAL A 41 -13.23 -28.85 -7.11
N GLN A 42 -12.18 -28.43 -7.82
CA GLN A 42 -11.80 -29.02 -9.10
C GLN A 42 -11.30 -30.47 -8.94
N VAL A 43 -10.53 -30.76 -7.88
CA VAL A 43 -10.03 -32.11 -7.61
C VAL A 43 -11.16 -33.05 -7.19
N THR A 44 -12.03 -32.62 -6.26
CA THR A 44 -13.18 -33.43 -5.86
C THR A 44 -14.08 -33.72 -7.05
N ARG A 45 -14.39 -32.72 -7.89
CA ARG A 45 -15.21 -32.95 -9.09
C ARG A 45 -14.57 -33.86 -10.12
N GLN A 46 -13.24 -33.85 -10.27
CA GLN A 46 -12.57 -34.81 -11.14
C GLN A 46 -12.64 -36.24 -10.59
N MET A 47 -12.48 -36.40 -9.27
CA MET A 47 -12.62 -37.71 -8.59
C MET A 47 -14.03 -38.29 -8.73
N ILE A 48 -15.07 -37.44 -8.70
CA ILE A 48 -16.49 -37.86 -8.78
C ILE A 48 -16.98 -37.89 -10.26
N GLY A 49 -16.10 -37.73 -11.24
CA GLY A 49 -16.46 -37.77 -12.67
C GLY A 49 -17.26 -36.56 -13.19
N ALA A 50 -17.42 -35.50 -12.39
CA ALA A 50 -18.19 -34.30 -12.71
C ALA A 50 -17.47 -33.29 -13.64
N GLY A 51 -16.23 -33.60 -14.05
CA GLY A 51 -15.46 -32.85 -15.04
C GLY A 51 -14.92 -31.50 -14.56
N ASN A 52 -14.37 -30.71 -15.48
CA ASN A 52 -13.75 -29.41 -15.18
C ASN A 52 -14.80 -28.32 -14.93
N VAL A 53 -14.67 -27.61 -13.81
CA VAL A 53 -15.57 -26.54 -13.36
C VAL A 53 -15.77 -25.46 -14.43
N LEU A 54 -14.70 -25.01 -15.09
CA LEU A 54 -14.79 -23.96 -16.12
C LEU A 54 -15.51 -24.45 -17.38
N ARG A 55 -15.35 -25.73 -17.72
CA ARG A 55 -16.01 -26.34 -18.88
C ARG A 55 -17.49 -26.57 -18.60
N ARG A 56 -17.84 -26.97 -17.38
CA ARG A 56 -19.22 -27.06 -16.90
C ARG A 56 -19.87 -25.67 -16.90
N TYR A 57 -19.20 -24.64 -16.40
CA TYR A 57 -19.73 -23.27 -16.40
C TYR A 57 -20.00 -22.76 -17.82
N ALA A 58 -19.10 -23.01 -18.77
CA ALA A 58 -19.33 -22.67 -20.18
C ALA A 58 -20.51 -23.45 -20.78
N ALA A 59 -20.60 -24.76 -20.51
CA ALA A 59 -21.70 -25.59 -20.97
C ALA A 59 -23.04 -25.21 -20.33
N ASP A 60 -23.06 -24.87 -19.03
CA ASP A 60 -24.25 -24.43 -18.31
C ASP A 60 -24.71 -23.06 -18.80
N ARG A 61 -23.78 -22.17 -19.15
CA ARG A 61 -24.09 -20.89 -19.80
C ARG A 61 -24.63 -21.08 -21.22
N GLN A 62 -24.12 -22.04 -21.98
CA GLN A 62 -24.68 -22.43 -23.28
C GLN A 62 -26.06 -23.07 -23.13
N ALA A 63 -26.27 -23.94 -22.15
CA ALA A 63 -27.57 -24.52 -21.84
C ALA A 63 -28.57 -23.46 -21.36
N ARG A 64 -28.15 -22.50 -20.52
CA ARG A 64 -28.96 -21.36 -20.09
C ARG A 64 -29.25 -20.39 -21.24
N ARG A 65 -28.32 -20.19 -22.17
CA ARG A 65 -28.58 -19.42 -23.40
C ARG A 65 -29.49 -20.17 -24.35
N ALA A 66 -29.33 -21.48 -24.52
CA ALA A 66 -30.22 -22.30 -25.32
C ALA A 66 -31.62 -22.36 -24.70
N ALA A 67 -31.72 -22.44 -23.37
CA ALA A 67 -32.98 -22.37 -22.62
C ALA A 67 -33.60 -20.96 -22.64
N GLY A 68 -32.78 -19.91 -22.54
CA GLY A 68 -33.21 -18.51 -22.68
C GLY A 68 -33.53 -18.09 -24.11
N ALA A 69 -33.02 -18.81 -25.11
CA ALA A 69 -33.34 -18.67 -26.53
C ALA A 69 -34.39 -19.68 -27.02
N ALA A 70 -34.87 -20.58 -26.14
CA ALA A 70 -35.90 -21.58 -26.45
C ALA A 70 -37.33 -21.05 -26.22
N LEU A 71 -37.51 -19.74 -26.07
CA LEU A 71 -38.78 -19.10 -26.34
C LEU A 71 -38.55 -18.17 -27.53
N GLY A 72 -38.92 -18.65 -28.72
CA GLY A 72 -38.94 -17.81 -29.90
C GLY A 72 -39.82 -16.58 -29.62
N ASP A 73 -39.44 -15.44 -30.17
CA ASP A 73 -40.15 -14.16 -30.02
C ASP A 73 -41.64 -14.26 -30.42
N ALA A 74 -42.00 -15.25 -31.23
CA ALA A 74 -43.37 -15.58 -31.61
C ALA A 74 -44.20 -16.33 -30.53
N ASP A 75 -43.56 -17.07 -29.61
CA ASP A 75 -44.25 -17.86 -28.56
C ASP A 75 -44.55 -17.02 -27.29
N LEU A 76 -43.79 -15.93 -27.05
CA LEU A 76 -44.07 -15.00 -25.94
C LEU A 76 -45.34 -14.17 -26.15
N ALA A 77 -45.82 -14.02 -27.38
CA ALA A 77 -47.01 -13.20 -27.65
C ALA A 77 -48.27 -13.79 -26.99
N ASN A 78 -48.40 -15.12 -27.00
CA ASN A 78 -49.57 -15.84 -26.51
C ASN A 78 -49.30 -16.70 -25.26
N THR A 79 -48.06 -16.72 -24.75
CA THR A 79 -47.69 -17.48 -23.55
C THR A 79 -47.25 -16.55 -22.42
N THR A 80 -47.94 -16.62 -21.29
CA THR A 80 -47.54 -15.94 -20.05
C THR A 80 -46.62 -16.85 -19.25
N CYS A 81 -45.38 -16.41 -19.08
CA CYS A 81 -44.31 -17.10 -18.41
C CYS A 81 -44.06 -16.51 -17.02
N ILE A 82 -44.03 -17.35 -15.99
CA ILE A 82 -43.69 -16.95 -14.62
C ILE A 82 -42.43 -17.69 -14.16
N ALA A 83 -41.49 -16.96 -13.55
CA ALA A 83 -40.24 -17.50 -13.02
C ALA A 83 -39.67 -16.58 -11.93
N PHE A 84 -38.72 -17.08 -11.13
CA PHE A 84 -37.90 -16.19 -10.31
C PHE A 84 -37.03 -15.28 -11.19
N GLU A 85 -36.74 -14.07 -10.69
CA GLU A 85 -35.83 -13.15 -11.37
C GLU A 85 -34.38 -13.62 -11.27
N GLN A 86 -34.02 -14.24 -10.14
CA GLN A 86 -32.70 -14.82 -9.89
C GLN A 86 -32.85 -16.24 -9.33
N PRO A 87 -31.96 -17.18 -9.69
CA PRO A 87 -31.98 -18.53 -9.15
C PRO A 87 -31.35 -18.63 -7.74
N GLN A 88 -30.63 -17.60 -7.30
CA GLN A 88 -29.86 -17.59 -6.06
C GLN A 88 -29.98 -16.23 -5.37
N TYR A 89 -30.18 -16.25 -4.07
CA TYR A 89 -30.25 -15.09 -3.17
C TYR A 89 -29.30 -15.33 -1.99
N GLN A 90 -28.79 -14.25 -1.42
CA GLN A 90 -27.95 -14.26 -0.22
C GLN A 90 -28.45 -13.20 0.75
N CYS A 91 -28.47 -13.53 2.03
CA CYS A 91 -28.81 -12.62 3.12
C CYS A 91 -27.97 -12.94 4.36
N SER A 92 -27.71 -11.93 5.19
CA SER A 92 -27.21 -12.16 6.56
C SER A 92 -28.34 -12.70 7.41
N GLU A 93 -28.00 -13.47 8.43
CA GLU A 93 -28.93 -13.96 9.43
C GLU A 93 -29.70 -12.80 10.10
N ASN A 94 -28.98 -11.75 10.51
CA ASN A 94 -29.57 -10.55 11.12
C ASN A 94 -30.44 -9.66 10.20
N CYS A 95 -30.71 -10.04 8.94
CA CYS A 95 -31.46 -9.19 8.01
C CYS A 95 -32.97 -9.14 8.33
N GLY A 96 -33.46 -10.07 9.15
CA GLY A 96 -34.85 -10.25 9.57
C GLY A 96 -35.82 -10.70 8.47
N THR A 97 -35.64 -10.27 7.21
CA THR A 97 -36.48 -10.74 6.09
C THR A 97 -35.75 -10.65 4.76
N VAL A 98 -35.73 -11.75 4.02
CA VAL A 98 -35.24 -11.81 2.63
C VAL A 98 -36.38 -11.58 1.63
N SER A 99 -36.10 -10.86 0.54
CA SER A 99 -37.08 -10.55 -0.51
C SER A 99 -36.70 -11.20 -1.84
N LEU A 100 -37.53 -12.13 -2.32
CA LEU A 100 -37.34 -12.82 -3.60
C LEU A 100 -38.29 -12.25 -4.66
N TRP A 101 -37.74 -11.87 -5.80
CA TRP A 101 -38.50 -11.28 -6.91
C TRP A 101 -38.96 -12.35 -7.90
N VAL A 102 -40.25 -12.35 -8.21
CA VAL A 102 -40.88 -13.21 -9.21
C VAL A 102 -41.33 -12.33 -10.37
N LYS A 103 -40.92 -12.70 -11.59
CA LYS A 103 -41.26 -11.97 -12.81
C LYS A 103 -42.34 -12.71 -13.60
N CYS A 104 -43.20 -11.92 -14.24
CA CYS A 104 -44.22 -12.36 -15.18
C CYS A 104 -43.94 -11.70 -16.54
N GLN A 105 -43.79 -12.49 -17.60
CA GLN A 105 -43.40 -12.05 -18.94
C GLN A 105 -44.23 -12.76 -20.03
N GLY A 106 -44.44 -12.10 -21.17
CA GLY A 106 -45.23 -12.65 -22.28
C GLY A 106 -46.75 -12.60 -22.05
N GLY A 107 -47.49 -13.17 -23.01
CA GLY A 107 -48.94 -13.31 -23.06
C GLY A 107 -49.72 -12.01 -23.30
N LYS A 108 -50.97 -12.14 -23.73
CA LYS A 108 -51.97 -11.05 -23.62
C LYS A 108 -52.32 -10.90 -22.15
N ARG A 109 -51.90 -9.78 -21.55
CA ARG A 109 -52.06 -9.47 -20.12
C ARG A 109 -53.50 -9.11 -19.71
N SER A 110 -54.50 -9.78 -20.29
CA SER A 110 -55.92 -9.49 -20.06
C SER A 110 -56.43 -10.07 -18.75
N ASN A 111 -55.89 -11.22 -18.32
CA ASN A 111 -56.39 -11.97 -17.17
C ASN A 111 -55.35 -12.01 -16.05
N ALA A 112 -55.83 -12.12 -14.81
CA ALA A 112 -54.96 -12.29 -13.65
C ALA A 112 -54.33 -13.69 -13.67
N CYS A 113 -53.10 -13.82 -13.17
CA CYS A 113 -52.41 -15.10 -13.03
C CYS A 113 -52.07 -15.34 -11.56
N LEU A 114 -52.32 -16.55 -11.08
CA LEU A 114 -52.07 -16.97 -9.70
C LEU A 114 -50.96 -18.03 -9.72
N VAL A 115 -49.92 -17.84 -8.92
CA VAL A 115 -48.86 -18.84 -8.71
C VAL A 115 -48.67 -19.05 -7.22
N ASP A 116 -48.64 -20.31 -6.79
CA ASP A 116 -48.36 -20.63 -5.40
C ASP A 116 -46.86 -20.69 -5.17
N TYR A 117 -46.43 -20.37 -3.96
CA TYR A 117 -45.06 -20.55 -3.52
C TYR A 117 -45.02 -21.24 -2.16
N GLN A 118 -43.92 -21.93 -1.91
CA GLN A 118 -43.65 -22.62 -0.65
C GLN A 118 -42.15 -22.68 -0.40
N THR A 119 -41.74 -22.52 0.86
CA THR A 119 -40.37 -22.77 1.32
C THR A 119 -40.14 -24.25 1.60
N GLU A 120 -38.95 -24.74 1.26
CA GLU A 120 -38.49 -26.09 1.55
C GLU A 120 -37.10 -26.05 2.21
N ASN A 121 -36.88 -26.91 3.21
CA ASN A 121 -35.61 -27.00 3.92
C ASN A 121 -34.48 -27.45 2.97
N GLY A 122 -33.28 -26.92 3.22
CA GLY A 122 -32.03 -27.39 2.63
C GLY A 122 -31.13 -27.91 3.74
N SER A 123 -30.01 -27.23 3.98
CA SER A 123 -29.30 -27.35 5.25
C SER A 123 -29.99 -26.54 6.35
N ALA A 124 -30.56 -25.38 5.99
CA ALA A 124 -31.40 -24.59 6.87
C ALA A 124 -32.81 -25.19 7.01
N ASN A 125 -33.30 -25.21 8.24
CA ASN A 125 -34.58 -25.71 8.70
C ASN A 125 -35.56 -24.60 9.09
N ALA A 126 -36.81 -24.76 8.66
CA ALA A 126 -37.86 -23.87 9.10
C ALA A 126 -38.10 -23.97 10.62
N GLY A 127 -38.13 -22.81 11.28
CA GLY A 127 -38.34 -22.68 12.72
C GLY A 127 -37.07 -22.54 13.55
N SER A 128 -35.90 -22.91 13.02
CA SER A 128 -34.60 -22.55 13.60
C SER A 128 -33.97 -21.37 12.85
N ASP A 129 -33.85 -21.44 11.52
CA ASP A 129 -33.00 -20.50 10.77
C ASP A 129 -33.85 -19.57 9.87
N TYR A 130 -35.06 -20.00 9.52
CA TYR A 130 -36.01 -19.17 8.78
C TYR A 130 -37.47 -19.50 9.12
N GLU A 131 -38.38 -18.57 8.83
CA GLU A 131 -39.82 -18.78 9.02
C GLU A 131 -40.42 -19.53 7.82
N TYR A 132 -41.15 -20.62 8.09
CA TYR A 132 -41.89 -21.32 7.05
C TYR A 132 -42.88 -20.38 6.35
N ALA A 133 -42.74 -20.24 5.02
CA ALA A 133 -43.57 -19.35 4.23
C ALA A 133 -44.23 -20.10 3.06
N GLN A 134 -45.54 -19.92 2.93
CA GLN A 134 -46.32 -20.38 1.77
C GLN A 134 -47.41 -19.37 1.44
N GLY A 135 -47.79 -19.29 0.17
CA GLY A 135 -48.88 -18.42 -0.25
C GLY A 135 -49.12 -18.43 -1.74
N THR A 136 -49.96 -17.51 -2.20
CA THR A 136 -50.28 -17.32 -3.62
C THR A 136 -49.93 -15.89 -4.04
N LEU A 137 -49.14 -15.76 -5.09
CA LEU A 137 -48.91 -14.49 -5.76
C LEU A 137 -49.97 -14.30 -6.85
N GLU A 138 -50.72 -13.21 -6.74
CA GLU A 138 -51.62 -12.75 -7.79
C GLU A 138 -50.95 -11.66 -8.62
N PHE A 139 -50.75 -11.94 -9.91
CA PHE A 139 -50.36 -10.97 -10.92
C PHE A 139 -51.61 -10.44 -11.62
N LYS A 140 -51.99 -9.20 -11.30
CA LYS A 140 -53.10 -8.51 -11.96
C LYS A 140 -52.71 -8.14 -13.39
N PRO A 141 -53.70 -7.87 -14.27
CA PRO A 141 -53.45 -7.34 -15.61
C PRO A 141 -52.45 -6.18 -15.61
N GLY A 142 -51.34 -6.35 -16.34
CA GLY A 142 -50.27 -5.36 -16.47
C GLY A 142 -49.15 -5.43 -15.43
N GLU A 143 -49.31 -6.19 -14.33
CA GLU A 143 -48.25 -6.39 -13.34
C GLU A 143 -47.18 -7.35 -13.87
N THR A 144 -45.91 -6.95 -13.75
CA THR A 144 -44.78 -7.73 -14.28
C THR A 144 -43.89 -8.33 -13.20
N ARG A 145 -44.07 -7.92 -11.94
CA ARG A 145 -43.21 -8.30 -10.82
C ARG A 145 -44.03 -8.42 -9.53
N LYS A 146 -43.74 -9.44 -8.74
CA LYS A 146 -44.21 -9.64 -7.36
C LYS A 146 -43.02 -10.00 -6.49
N VAL A 147 -43.17 -9.80 -5.18
CA VAL A 147 -42.15 -10.11 -4.18
C VAL A 147 -42.70 -11.14 -3.21
N ILE A 148 -41.88 -12.15 -2.91
CA ILE A 148 -42.07 -13.08 -1.79
C ILE A 148 -41.15 -12.58 -0.69
N LYS A 149 -41.67 -12.51 0.54
CA LYS A 149 -40.90 -12.18 1.74
C LYS A 149 -40.85 -13.40 2.64
N VAL A 150 -39.66 -13.78 3.09
CA VAL A 150 -39.45 -14.89 4.03
C VAL A 150 -38.70 -14.32 5.23
N GLY A 151 -39.22 -14.54 6.44
CA GLY A 151 -38.55 -14.15 7.68
C GLY A 151 -37.28 -14.97 7.89
N ILE A 152 -36.20 -14.31 8.25
CA ILE A 152 -34.95 -14.97 8.66
C ILE A 152 -34.87 -14.85 10.18
N ILE A 153 -34.57 -15.97 10.84
CA ILE A 153 -34.45 -16.04 12.29
C ILE A 153 -32.98 -15.75 12.62
N ASP A 154 -32.77 -14.88 13.61
CA ASP A 154 -31.46 -14.38 14.03
C ASP A 154 -31.21 -14.87 15.46
N ASP A 155 -30.09 -15.57 15.68
CA ASP A 155 -29.68 -16.00 17.02
C ASP A 155 -28.32 -15.44 17.49
N GLU A 156 -27.61 -16.16 18.36
CA GLU A 156 -26.29 -15.73 18.87
C GLU A 156 -25.25 -16.87 18.82
N MET A 157 -25.54 -17.96 18.11
CA MET A 157 -24.72 -19.15 17.99
C MET A 157 -24.12 -19.17 16.60
N PHE A 158 -22.80 -19.27 16.54
CA PHE A 158 -22.13 -19.42 15.26
C PHE A 158 -22.52 -20.73 14.55
N GLU A 159 -23.00 -20.59 13.33
CA GLU A 159 -23.36 -21.65 12.39
C GLU A 159 -22.51 -21.57 11.10
N GLU A 160 -22.58 -22.61 10.26
CA GLU A 160 -21.98 -22.54 8.91
C GLU A 160 -22.95 -21.84 7.94
N ASP A 161 -22.47 -21.39 6.77
CA ASP A 161 -23.36 -20.87 5.73
C ASP A 161 -24.43 -21.91 5.34
N GLU A 162 -25.69 -21.60 5.62
CA GLU A 162 -26.80 -22.51 5.37
C GLU A 162 -27.65 -22.09 4.17
N HIS A 163 -28.53 -22.98 3.70
CA HIS A 163 -29.43 -22.65 2.61
C HIS A 163 -30.76 -23.36 2.70
N PHE A 164 -31.79 -22.71 2.17
CA PHE A 164 -33.12 -23.27 1.94
C PHE A 164 -33.60 -22.94 0.52
N PHE A 165 -34.72 -23.52 0.10
CA PHE A 165 -35.30 -23.34 -1.22
C PHE A 165 -36.67 -22.66 -1.16
N VAL A 166 -36.99 -21.87 -2.16
CA VAL A 166 -38.35 -21.36 -2.40
C VAL A 166 -38.80 -21.83 -3.78
N ARG A 167 -39.92 -22.56 -3.85
CA ARG A 167 -40.45 -23.12 -5.11
C ARG A 167 -41.73 -22.43 -5.53
N LEU A 168 -41.85 -22.19 -6.84
CA LEU A 168 -43.10 -21.80 -7.50
C LEU A 168 -43.82 -23.04 -8.00
N GLN A 169 -45.12 -23.11 -7.73
CA GLN A 169 -45.96 -24.24 -8.11
C GLN A 169 -47.40 -23.80 -8.39
N ASN A 170 -48.19 -24.74 -8.93
CA ASN A 170 -49.63 -24.58 -9.14
C ASN A 170 -50.02 -23.26 -9.86
N LEU A 171 -49.35 -22.98 -10.99
CA LEU A 171 -49.69 -21.85 -11.85
C LEU A 171 -51.08 -22.05 -12.45
N ARG A 172 -51.96 -21.08 -12.23
CA ARG A 172 -53.36 -21.10 -12.67
C ARG A 172 -53.82 -19.71 -13.08
N GLU A 173 -54.89 -19.68 -13.87
CA GLU A 173 -55.56 -18.44 -14.26
C GLU A 173 -56.44 -17.95 -13.10
N GLY A 174 -56.48 -16.64 -12.88
CA GLY A 174 -57.34 -16.00 -11.90
C GLY A 174 -58.74 -15.74 -12.45
N ASP A 175 -59.74 -15.69 -11.56
CA ASP A 175 -61.13 -15.40 -11.92
C ASP A 175 -61.26 -13.95 -12.42
N GLY A 176 -61.34 -13.80 -13.74
CA GLY A 176 -61.67 -12.54 -14.42
C GLY A 176 -63.15 -12.52 -14.85
N PRO A 177 -63.74 -11.35 -15.14
CA PRO A 177 -65.07 -11.31 -15.71
C PRO A 177 -65.07 -12.13 -17.00
N ALA A 178 -65.93 -13.16 -17.05
CA ALA A 178 -66.15 -13.99 -18.22
C ALA A 178 -66.80 -13.17 -19.35
N SER A 179 -66.04 -12.26 -19.96
CA SER A 179 -66.43 -11.60 -21.19
C SER A 179 -66.07 -12.51 -22.36
N GLY A 180 -67.05 -13.35 -22.71
CA GLY A 180 -67.45 -13.70 -24.07
C GLY A 180 -66.39 -14.06 -25.10
N GLU A 181 -66.49 -15.30 -25.60
CA GLU A 181 -66.19 -15.73 -26.98
C GLU A 181 -65.02 -15.00 -27.69
N GLY A 182 -63.81 -15.50 -27.49
CA GLY A 182 -62.65 -15.21 -28.34
C GLY A 182 -61.70 -16.40 -28.37
N PRO A 183 -61.17 -16.83 -29.54
CA PRO A 183 -60.32 -18.00 -29.64
C PRO A 183 -58.86 -17.60 -29.43
N GLU A 184 -58.41 -17.29 -28.22
CA GLU A 184 -56.97 -17.28 -27.92
C GLU A 184 -56.70 -17.78 -26.50
N ASN A 185 -56.40 -19.07 -26.41
CA ASN A 185 -56.00 -19.77 -25.20
C ASN A 185 -54.64 -19.21 -24.75
N THR A 186 -54.62 -18.21 -23.86
CA THR A 186 -53.36 -17.69 -23.32
C THR A 186 -52.71 -18.79 -22.52
N LYS A 187 -51.58 -19.31 -23.00
CA LYS A 187 -50.92 -20.45 -22.38
C LYS A 187 -50.16 -19.97 -21.15
N LEU A 188 -50.46 -20.54 -19.99
CA LEU A 188 -49.69 -20.30 -18.77
C LEU A 188 -48.53 -21.28 -18.67
N GLN A 189 -47.33 -20.80 -18.38
CA GLN A 189 -46.15 -21.63 -18.25
C GLN A 189 -45.24 -21.19 -17.10
N LEU A 190 -44.88 -22.11 -16.21
CA LEU A 190 -43.77 -21.93 -15.29
C LEU A 190 -42.46 -22.18 -16.05
N VAL A 191 -41.52 -21.24 -15.98
CA VAL A 191 -40.24 -21.30 -16.68
C VAL A 191 -39.10 -21.28 -15.67
N GLU A 192 -37.95 -21.82 -16.04
CA GLU A 192 -36.76 -21.77 -15.20
C GLU A 192 -36.27 -20.32 -14.97
N PRO A 193 -35.83 -19.97 -13.75
CA PRO A 193 -35.81 -20.80 -12.54
C PRO A 193 -37.18 -20.86 -11.84
N GLN A 194 -37.69 -22.07 -11.62
CA GLN A 194 -38.92 -22.32 -10.83
C GLN A 194 -38.65 -22.49 -9.33
N SER A 195 -37.39 -22.76 -8.97
CA SER A 195 -36.90 -22.83 -7.60
C SER A 195 -35.75 -21.84 -7.43
N ALA A 196 -35.75 -21.11 -6.33
CA ALA A 196 -34.68 -20.22 -5.93
C ALA A 196 -34.01 -20.76 -4.66
N THR A 197 -32.68 -20.74 -4.63
CA THR A 197 -31.90 -21.06 -3.42
C THR A 197 -31.61 -19.77 -2.67
N VAL A 198 -31.88 -19.74 -1.37
CA VAL A 198 -31.50 -18.66 -0.47
C VAL A 198 -30.39 -19.18 0.42
N THR A 199 -29.26 -18.50 0.46
CA THR A 199 -28.16 -18.78 1.37
C THR A 199 -28.17 -17.75 2.51
N ILE A 200 -28.20 -18.25 3.74
CA ILE A 200 -28.11 -17.48 4.98
C ILE A 200 -26.63 -17.46 5.38
N LEU A 201 -26.09 -16.26 5.59
CA LEU A 201 -24.73 -16.05 6.05
C LEU A 201 -24.77 -15.72 7.53
N ASP A 202 -24.14 -16.56 8.34
CA ASP A 202 -23.97 -16.36 9.78
C ASP A 202 -23.14 -15.11 10.07
N ASP A 203 -23.51 -14.35 11.10
CA ASP A 203 -22.77 -13.19 11.57
C ASP A 203 -22.29 -13.27 13.04
N ASP A 204 -22.33 -14.46 13.63
CA ASP A 204 -22.05 -14.71 15.04
C ASP A 204 -20.64 -15.20 15.35
N HIS A 205 -19.76 -15.22 14.35
CA HIS A 205 -18.34 -15.50 14.57
C HIS A 205 -17.72 -14.43 15.53
N ALA A 206 -17.03 -14.87 16.59
CA ALA A 206 -16.46 -13.97 17.58
C ALA A 206 -15.26 -13.15 17.06
N GLY A 207 -14.73 -13.53 15.92
CA GLY A 207 -13.82 -12.72 15.11
C GLY A 207 -12.39 -13.25 15.04
N ILE A 208 -11.68 -12.82 14.01
CA ILE A 208 -10.28 -13.15 13.73
C ILE A 208 -9.44 -11.89 13.95
N PHE A 209 -8.47 -11.96 14.86
CA PHE A 209 -7.68 -10.82 15.32
C PHE A 209 -6.28 -10.84 14.70
N SER A 210 -5.89 -9.77 14.02
CA SER A 210 -4.57 -9.64 13.41
C SER A 210 -4.13 -8.20 13.28
N PHE A 211 -2.82 -7.99 13.14
CA PHE A 211 -2.28 -6.73 12.67
C PHE A 211 -2.61 -6.49 11.19
N VAL A 212 -2.74 -5.21 10.82
CA VAL A 212 -2.98 -4.80 9.42
C VAL A 212 -1.81 -5.16 8.51
N GLN A 213 -0.59 -5.15 9.05
CA GLN A 213 0.65 -5.37 8.33
C GLN A 213 1.62 -6.23 9.13
N LYS A 214 2.54 -6.90 8.45
CA LYS A 214 3.60 -7.72 9.06
C LYS A 214 4.78 -6.91 9.57
N GLU A 215 5.05 -5.77 8.93
CA GLU A 215 6.19 -4.91 9.24
C GLU A 215 5.73 -3.45 9.33
N LEU A 216 6.18 -2.73 10.35
CA LEU A 216 5.93 -1.30 10.55
C LEU A 216 7.28 -0.59 10.70
N ARG A 217 7.50 0.46 9.90
CA ARG A 217 8.70 1.30 10.00
C ARG A 217 8.37 2.59 10.71
N VAL A 218 9.15 2.94 11.71
CA VAL A 218 8.95 4.12 12.56
C VAL A 218 10.28 4.85 12.73
N SER A 219 10.23 6.17 12.82
CA SER A 219 11.43 6.93 13.18
C SER A 219 11.69 6.82 14.68
N GLU A 220 12.96 6.81 15.09
CA GLU A 220 13.36 6.96 16.50
C GLU A 220 12.77 8.22 17.17
N SER A 221 12.46 9.25 16.37
CA SER A 221 11.86 10.51 16.82
C SER A 221 10.34 10.46 16.98
N SER A 222 9.69 9.31 16.70
CA SER A 222 8.22 9.19 16.68
C SER A 222 7.57 9.34 18.07
N GLY A 223 8.33 9.15 19.16
CA GLY A 223 7.80 9.16 20.51
C GLY A 223 6.86 7.98 20.74
N THR A 224 5.54 8.16 20.64
CA THR A 224 4.57 7.06 20.82
C THR A 224 4.04 6.59 19.46
N ILE A 225 4.20 5.30 19.18
CA ILE A 225 3.65 4.66 17.99
C ILE A 225 2.29 4.02 18.29
N GLU A 226 1.36 4.14 17.36
CA GLU A 226 0.02 3.55 17.46
C GLU A 226 -0.09 2.39 16.47
N VAL A 227 -0.30 1.19 17.01
CA VAL A 227 -0.38 -0.05 16.24
C VAL A 227 -1.81 -0.55 16.25
N THR A 228 -2.43 -0.62 15.08
CA THR A 228 -3.83 -1.05 14.93
C THR A 228 -3.93 -2.57 14.82
N VAL A 229 -4.80 -3.16 15.64
CA VAL A 229 -5.26 -4.55 15.56
C VAL A 229 -6.67 -4.55 15.01
N THR A 230 -6.93 -5.38 14.00
CA THR A 230 -8.24 -5.53 13.36
C THR A 230 -8.90 -6.85 13.75
N ARG A 231 -10.21 -6.79 14.02
CA ARG A 231 -11.12 -7.92 14.18
C ARG A 231 -11.92 -8.10 12.90
N SER A 232 -11.84 -9.28 12.30
CA SER A 232 -12.45 -9.61 11.00
C SER A 232 -13.26 -10.90 11.08
N SER A 233 -14.01 -11.23 10.01
CA SER A 233 -14.87 -12.43 9.92
C SER A 233 -16.04 -12.51 10.91
N GLY A 234 -16.15 -11.59 11.86
CA GLY A 234 -17.28 -11.45 12.75
C GLY A 234 -16.99 -10.51 13.92
N VAL A 235 -18.04 -10.00 14.54
CA VAL A 235 -17.98 -8.93 15.55
C VAL A 235 -18.73 -9.28 16.84
N ARG A 236 -19.14 -10.56 16.98
CA ARG A 236 -20.03 -11.00 18.05
C ARG A 236 -19.33 -11.21 19.40
N GLY A 237 -19.95 -10.72 20.46
CA GLY A 237 -19.50 -10.92 21.83
C GLY A 237 -18.29 -10.09 22.23
N THR A 238 -17.90 -10.21 23.51
CA THR A 238 -16.78 -9.45 24.10
C THR A 238 -15.52 -10.31 24.17
N VAL A 239 -14.46 -9.87 23.50
CA VAL A 239 -13.18 -10.59 23.37
C VAL A 239 -12.04 -9.74 23.92
N ALA A 240 -11.23 -10.31 24.80
CA ALA A 240 -9.97 -9.71 25.22
C ALA A 240 -8.80 -10.35 24.46
N VAL A 241 -7.96 -9.54 23.85
CA VAL A 241 -6.77 -9.98 23.12
C VAL A 241 -5.53 -9.52 23.88
N PRO A 242 -4.85 -10.41 24.62
CA PRO A 242 -3.61 -10.07 25.29
C PRO A 242 -2.51 -9.80 24.27
N TYR A 243 -1.59 -8.91 24.62
CA TYR A 243 -0.43 -8.58 23.79
C TYR A 243 0.78 -8.24 24.66
N HIS A 244 1.97 -8.47 24.10
CA HIS A 244 3.24 -8.06 24.70
C HIS A 244 4.26 -7.68 23.63
N THR A 245 5.26 -6.90 24.06
CA THR A 245 6.45 -6.60 23.26
C THR A 245 7.57 -7.62 23.53
N GLU A 246 8.28 -8.04 22.48
CA GLU A 246 9.47 -8.89 22.56
C GLU A 246 10.69 -8.20 21.92
N ASP A 247 11.84 -8.38 22.54
CA ASP A 247 13.11 -7.87 22.03
C ASP A 247 13.51 -8.54 20.71
N GLY A 248 14.12 -7.75 19.83
CA GLY A 248 14.78 -8.24 18.62
C GLY A 248 16.24 -7.83 18.63
N THR A 249 16.62 -6.98 17.68
CA THR A 249 17.91 -6.26 17.76
C THR A 249 17.79 -5.04 18.67
N ALA A 250 16.61 -4.41 18.72
CA ALA A 250 16.25 -3.40 19.70
C ALA A 250 15.92 -4.08 21.06
N ARG A 251 16.38 -3.46 22.15
CA ARG A 251 16.20 -3.92 23.53
C ARG A 251 15.27 -2.99 24.31
N HIS A 252 14.36 -3.58 25.07
CA HIS A 252 13.50 -2.84 25.99
C HIS A 252 14.30 -2.02 27.02
N GLY A 253 13.78 -0.85 27.38
CA GLY A 253 14.40 0.10 28.31
C GLY A 253 15.58 0.88 27.72
N VAL A 254 16.04 0.50 26.53
CA VAL A 254 17.02 1.25 25.73
C VAL A 254 16.26 1.89 24.57
N ASP A 255 15.80 1.08 23.61
CA ASP A 255 15.27 1.59 22.34
C ASP A 255 13.75 1.80 22.37
N TYR A 256 13.04 1.08 23.24
CA TYR A 256 11.60 1.20 23.41
C TYR A 256 11.17 0.81 24.83
N GLU A 257 9.98 1.26 25.26
CA GLU A 257 9.41 0.86 26.55
C GLU A 257 8.63 -0.45 26.44
N LYS A 258 8.95 -1.42 27.31
CA LYS A 258 8.23 -2.69 27.35
C LYS A 258 6.75 -2.44 27.65
N THR A 259 5.89 -2.88 26.73
CA THR A 259 4.44 -2.71 26.84
C THR A 259 3.78 -4.08 26.80
N GLN A 260 2.85 -4.31 27.74
CA GLN A 260 2.01 -5.50 27.78
C GLN A 260 0.62 -5.10 28.28
N GLY A 261 -0.42 -5.77 27.81
CA GLY A 261 -1.80 -5.45 28.16
C GLY A 261 -2.80 -6.36 27.48
N GLU A 262 -4.08 -6.02 27.59
CA GLU A 262 -5.16 -6.70 26.90
C GLU A 262 -6.01 -5.66 26.16
N LEU A 263 -6.26 -5.90 24.87
CA LEU A 263 -7.22 -5.12 24.09
C LEU A 263 -8.61 -5.71 24.28
N GLU A 264 -9.54 -4.94 24.81
CA GLU A 264 -10.95 -5.35 24.91
C GLU A 264 -11.74 -4.90 23.69
N PHE A 265 -12.28 -5.88 22.94
CA PHE A 265 -13.21 -5.68 21.85
C PHE A 265 -14.61 -6.01 22.33
N ILE A 266 -15.44 -4.97 22.53
CA ILE A 266 -16.88 -5.13 22.79
C ILE A 266 -17.63 -5.50 21.50
N ASN A 267 -18.93 -5.79 21.61
CA ASN A 267 -19.76 -6.12 20.45
C ASN A 267 -19.72 -5.00 19.39
N GLU A 268 -19.72 -5.37 18.11
CA GLU A 268 -19.61 -4.45 16.95
C GLU A 268 -18.29 -3.66 16.81
N VAL A 269 -17.33 -3.82 17.73
CA VAL A 269 -16.03 -3.15 17.61
C VAL A 269 -15.07 -3.99 16.77
N THR A 270 -14.56 -3.37 15.69
CA THR A 270 -13.73 -4.01 14.66
C THR A 270 -12.24 -3.67 14.75
N SER A 271 -11.85 -2.69 15.56
CA SER A 271 -10.43 -2.29 15.69
C SER A 271 -10.07 -1.83 17.10
N GLY A 272 -8.82 -2.08 17.47
CA GLY A 272 -8.21 -1.62 18.72
C GLY A 272 -6.79 -1.11 18.45
N VAL A 273 -6.31 -0.22 19.31
CA VAL A 273 -5.00 0.44 19.14
C VAL A 273 -4.10 0.13 20.32
N ILE A 274 -2.90 -0.38 20.03
CA ILE A 274 -1.81 -0.57 20.97
C ILE A 274 -0.90 0.64 20.88
N LYS A 275 -0.56 1.25 22.01
CA LYS A 275 0.40 2.36 22.08
C LYS A 275 1.71 1.87 22.65
N VAL A 276 2.82 2.12 21.95
CA VAL A 276 4.17 1.75 22.40
C VAL A 276 5.06 2.99 22.32
N CYS A 277 5.81 3.28 23.39
CA CYS A 277 6.77 4.38 23.41
C CYS A 277 8.12 3.92 22.83
N ILE A 278 8.62 4.66 21.85
CA ILE A 278 9.95 4.55 21.26
C ILE A 278 10.85 5.59 21.94
N THR A 279 12.00 5.15 22.42
CA THR A 279 12.99 6.02 23.06
C THR A 279 13.90 6.59 21.99
N ASN A 280 13.98 7.92 21.90
CA ASN A 280 14.97 8.55 21.04
C ASN A 280 16.34 8.52 21.73
N ILE A 281 17.22 7.65 21.25
CA ILE A 281 18.64 7.66 21.63
C ILE A 281 19.38 8.23 20.43
N ALA A 282 20.14 9.31 20.64
CA ALA A 282 20.99 9.94 19.63
C ALA A 282 22.19 9.03 19.26
N ALA A 283 21.91 7.87 18.68
CA ALA A 283 22.87 6.88 18.26
C ALA A 283 22.84 6.80 16.74
N HIS A 284 23.97 7.13 16.11
CA HIS A 284 24.05 7.16 14.65
C HIS A 284 23.97 5.76 14.03
N ASP A 285 23.17 5.66 12.95
CA ASP A 285 23.27 4.67 11.89
C ASP A 285 22.98 3.20 12.26
N LYS A 286 21.98 2.96 13.14
CA LYS A 286 21.49 1.61 13.42
C LYS A 286 20.04 1.43 12.97
N LYS A 287 19.83 0.39 12.17
CA LYS A 287 18.50 -0.15 11.86
C LYS A 287 18.21 -1.27 12.84
N GLU A 288 17.30 -1.02 13.77
CA GLU A 288 16.95 -1.97 14.82
C GLU A 288 15.49 -2.39 14.72
N ASN A 289 15.16 -3.52 15.33
CA ASN A 289 13.82 -4.07 15.29
C ASN A 289 13.43 -4.75 16.61
N PHE A 290 12.16 -4.63 16.95
CA PHE A 290 11.50 -5.38 18.02
C PHE A 290 10.17 -5.94 17.50
N TYR A 291 9.47 -6.71 18.34
CA TYR A 291 8.23 -7.35 17.94
C TYR A 291 7.09 -7.00 18.89
N ILE A 292 5.88 -6.93 18.35
CA ILE A 292 4.63 -6.90 19.11
C ILE A 292 3.87 -8.16 18.77
N VAL A 293 3.54 -8.95 19.79
CA VAL A 293 2.90 -10.25 19.65
C VAL A 293 1.51 -10.19 20.26
N LEU A 294 0.51 -10.68 19.52
CA LEU A 294 -0.82 -10.99 20.03
C LEU A 294 -0.82 -12.41 20.57
N GLU A 295 -1.36 -12.59 21.76
CA GLU A 295 -1.58 -13.90 22.37
C GLU A 295 -2.99 -14.43 22.05
N GLU A 296 -3.28 -15.65 22.48
CA GLU A 296 -4.58 -16.28 22.26
C GLU A 296 -5.72 -15.42 22.84
N PRO A 297 -6.74 -15.08 22.02
CA PRO A 297 -7.84 -14.24 22.46
C PRO A 297 -8.74 -14.98 23.46
N LYS A 298 -9.18 -14.27 24.50
CA LYS A 298 -10.05 -14.76 25.56
C LYS A 298 -11.48 -14.28 25.32
N TRP A 299 -12.41 -15.22 25.19
CA TRP A 299 -13.82 -14.90 25.05
C TRP A 299 -14.44 -14.61 26.43
N LEU A 300 -14.56 -13.33 26.80
CA LEU A 300 -14.96 -12.90 28.14
C LEU A 300 -16.47 -13.07 28.39
N LYS A 301 -17.27 -12.67 27.41
CA LYS A 301 -18.71 -12.88 27.38
C LYS A 301 -19.06 -13.50 26.04
N ARG A 302 -19.28 -14.81 26.07
CA ARG A 302 -20.14 -15.47 25.08
C ARG A 302 -21.50 -14.79 25.21
N GLY A 303 -22.24 -14.65 24.11
CA GLY A 303 -23.64 -14.26 24.20
C GLY A 303 -24.43 -15.18 25.16
N ILE A 304 -25.73 -14.93 25.27
CA ILE A 304 -26.69 -15.67 26.09
C ILE A 304 -26.57 -17.21 25.88
N SER A 305 -26.01 -17.65 24.75
CA SER A 305 -25.67 -19.03 24.37
C SER A 305 -24.82 -19.84 25.37
N ALA A 306 -24.07 -19.24 26.29
CA ALA A 306 -23.35 -19.99 27.32
C ALA A 306 -24.25 -20.75 28.31
N LEU A 307 -25.52 -20.33 28.45
CA LEU A 307 -26.47 -20.94 29.39
C LEU A 307 -27.24 -22.14 28.80
N LEU A 308 -27.40 -22.22 27.48
CA LEU A 308 -28.18 -23.26 26.82
C LEU A 308 -27.38 -24.55 26.57
N LEU A 309 -26.05 -24.45 26.41
CA LEU A 309 -25.18 -25.61 26.13
C LEU A 309 -24.88 -26.51 27.34
N ASN A 310 -25.29 -26.14 28.55
CA ASN A 310 -24.93 -26.85 29.78
C ASN A 310 -26.02 -27.79 30.33
N GLN A 311 -27.15 -27.96 29.65
CA GLN A 311 -28.27 -28.78 30.15
C GLN A 311 -28.53 -30.01 29.28
N GLY A 312 -28.04 -31.17 29.71
CA GLY A 312 -28.45 -32.49 29.20
C GLY A 312 -27.40 -33.28 28.42
N THR A 313 -27.67 -34.57 28.23
CA THR A 313 -26.95 -35.44 27.27
C THR A 313 -27.36 -35.02 25.86
N PRO A 314 -26.43 -34.48 25.04
CA PRO A 314 -26.78 -33.93 23.74
C PRO A 314 -27.21 -35.03 22.76
N SER A 315 -28.19 -34.70 21.92
CA SER A 315 -28.49 -35.49 20.73
C SER A 315 -27.27 -35.46 19.76
N PRO A 316 -27.14 -36.40 18.81
CA PRO A 316 -26.04 -36.35 17.83
C PRO A 316 -26.03 -35.06 17.00
N GLU A 317 -27.20 -34.48 16.73
CA GLU A 317 -27.37 -33.21 16.00
C GLU A 317 -26.93 -32.02 16.87
N GLU A 318 -27.31 -31.99 18.15
CA GLU A 318 -26.86 -30.96 19.10
C GLU A 318 -25.35 -31.00 19.34
N GLU A 319 -24.74 -32.19 19.32
CA GLU A 319 -23.29 -32.34 19.44
C GLU A 319 -22.55 -31.87 18.17
N GLU A 320 -23.16 -31.99 17.00
CA GLU A 320 -22.64 -31.42 15.77
C GLU A 320 -22.74 -29.89 15.76
N ALA A 321 -23.91 -29.34 16.12
CA ALA A 321 -24.10 -27.90 16.30
C ALA A 321 -23.12 -27.32 17.33
N ARG A 322 -22.86 -28.03 18.43
CA ARG A 322 -21.81 -27.66 19.40
C ARG A 322 -20.44 -27.55 18.78
N ARG A 323 -20.03 -28.55 17.98
CA ARG A 323 -18.72 -28.54 17.30
C ARG A 323 -18.62 -27.38 16.31
N ILE A 324 -19.70 -27.07 15.60
CA ILE A 324 -19.77 -25.94 14.68
C ILE A 324 -19.64 -24.62 15.45
N ALA A 325 -20.43 -24.41 16.50
CA ALA A 325 -20.35 -23.23 17.35
C ALA A 325 -18.96 -23.04 18.00
N GLU A 326 -18.21 -24.11 18.24
CA GLU A 326 -16.81 -23.99 18.69
C GLU A 326 -15.87 -23.40 17.63
N MET A 327 -16.19 -23.52 16.34
CA MET A 327 -15.42 -22.89 15.26
C MET A 327 -15.61 -21.37 15.22
N GLY A 328 -16.72 -20.85 15.77
CA GLY A 328 -16.98 -19.42 15.93
C GLY A 328 -16.21 -18.75 17.06
N LYS A 329 -15.35 -19.47 17.78
CA LYS A 329 -14.51 -18.91 18.85
C LYS A 329 -13.54 -17.87 18.29
N PRO A 330 -13.14 -16.87 19.11
CA PRO A 330 -12.17 -15.89 18.65
C PRO A 330 -10.82 -16.57 18.38
N VAL A 331 -10.18 -16.22 17.28
CA VAL A 331 -8.89 -16.79 16.88
C VAL A 331 -7.91 -15.73 16.38
N LEU A 332 -6.63 -16.05 16.38
CA LEU A 332 -5.60 -15.21 15.77
C LEU A 332 -5.58 -15.40 14.24
N GLY A 333 -5.42 -14.29 13.53
CA GLY A 333 -5.27 -14.28 12.08
C GLY A 333 -3.84 -14.49 11.60
N GLU A 334 -3.61 -14.23 10.31
CA GLU A 334 -2.31 -14.44 9.65
C GLU A 334 -1.17 -13.64 10.28
N HIS A 335 -1.46 -12.41 10.72
CA HIS A 335 -0.48 -11.50 11.32
C HIS A 335 -0.71 -11.37 12.83
N SER A 336 -0.32 -12.37 13.61
CA SER A 336 -0.31 -12.31 15.08
C SER A 336 0.97 -11.69 15.67
N ARG A 337 2.00 -11.48 14.83
CA ARG A 337 3.29 -10.91 15.22
C ARG A 337 3.71 -9.82 14.25
N LEU A 338 3.79 -8.59 14.74
CA LEU A 338 4.25 -7.42 14.01
C LEU A 338 5.75 -7.22 14.27
N THR A 339 6.52 -6.97 13.20
CA THR A 339 7.91 -6.51 13.32
C THR A 339 7.95 -5.00 13.21
N VAL A 340 8.40 -4.32 14.26
CA VAL A 340 8.59 -2.87 14.25
C VAL A 340 10.06 -2.58 13.97
N ILE A 341 10.33 -1.79 12.95
CA ILE A 341 11.67 -1.40 12.50
C ILE A 341 11.86 0.07 12.86
N ILE A 342 12.85 0.35 13.69
CA ILE A 342 13.24 1.71 14.08
C ILE A 342 14.30 2.19 13.08
N GLU A 343 14.03 3.34 12.45
CA GLU A 343 14.92 4.00 11.49
C GLU A 343 15.33 5.39 12.04
N GLU A 344 16.56 5.81 11.72
CA GLU A 344 17.11 7.12 12.12
C GLU A 344 16.27 8.27 11.53
N ALA A 345 16.16 9.38 12.27
CA ALA A 345 15.44 10.55 11.80
C ALA A 345 16.07 11.13 10.51
N THR A 346 15.28 11.21 9.43
CA THR A 346 15.73 11.72 8.12
C THR A 346 16.18 13.18 8.16
N GLU A 347 15.65 13.97 9.10
CA GLU A 347 15.94 15.41 9.26
C GLU A 347 17.38 15.66 9.74
N LEU A 348 17.93 14.73 10.53
CA LEU A 348 19.29 14.84 11.06
C LEU A 348 20.32 14.41 9.99
N LYS A 349 19.99 13.39 9.18
CA LYS A 349 20.82 12.97 8.04
C LYS A 349 20.99 14.07 7.00
N SER A 350 19.90 14.73 6.60
CA SER A 350 20.00 15.81 5.59
C SER A 350 20.83 16.99 6.09
N SER A 351 20.70 17.34 7.37
CA SER A 351 21.44 18.44 7.98
C SER A 351 22.95 18.11 8.10
N VAL A 352 23.27 16.86 8.44
CA VAL A 352 24.67 16.38 8.50
C VAL A 352 25.28 16.28 7.11
N ASP A 353 24.54 15.79 6.11
CA ASP A 353 25.01 15.73 4.72
C ASP A 353 25.24 17.14 4.14
N GLU A 354 24.41 18.12 4.50
CA GLU A 354 24.60 19.53 4.14
C GLU A 354 25.85 20.11 4.79
N LEU A 355 26.07 19.87 6.09
CA LEU A 355 27.27 20.31 6.80
C LEU A 355 28.56 19.65 6.28
N LEU A 356 28.52 18.37 5.89
CA LEU A 356 29.67 17.69 5.29
C LEU A 356 29.97 18.20 3.87
N LYS A 357 28.94 18.62 3.15
CA LYS A 357 29.07 19.26 1.84
C LYS A 357 29.69 20.65 1.97
N ASP A 358 29.30 21.41 3.00
CA ASP A 358 29.89 22.70 3.32
C ASP A 358 31.31 22.57 3.87
N ALA A 359 31.61 21.55 4.67
CA ALA A 359 32.96 21.28 5.19
C ALA A 359 33.97 20.87 4.11
N ASN A 360 33.53 20.45 2.92
CA ASN A 360 34.37 20.27 1.74
C ASN A 360 34.77 21.60 1.06
N MET A 361 34.94 22.69 1.84
CA MET A 361 35.59 23.96 1.47
C MET A 361 37.06 23.82 0.99
N ALA A 362 37.54 22.62 0.66
CA ALA A 362 38.80 22.44 -0.06
C ALA A 362 38.75 23.02 -1.50
N ASP A 363 37.56 23.21 -2.06
CA ASP A 363 37.37 23.83 -3.39
C ASP A 363 37.40 25.38 -3.36
N VAL A 364 37.26 26.01 -2.19
CA VAL A 364 37.21 27.49 -2.08
C VAL A 364 38.60 28.13 -2.21
N ILE A 365 39.67 27.35 -2.02
CA ILE A 365 41.05 27.80 -2.30
C ILE A 365 41.39 27.64 -3.80
N GLY A 366 40.57 26.89 -4.56
CA GLY A 366 40.89 26.48 -5.93
C GLY A 366 40.49 27.45 -7.03
N THR A 367 39.53 28.36 -6.83
CA THR A 367 38.88 29.05 -7.95
C THR A 367 39.24 30.52 -8.07
N HIS A 368 40.50 30.83 -8.37
CA HIS A 368 40.80 32.08 -9.10
C HIS A 368 41.04 31.70 -10.57
N SER A 369 40.23 32.24 -11.47
CA SER A 369 40.53 32.11 -12.90
C SER A 369 41.87 32.79 -13.20
N TRP A 370 42.61 32.30 -14.18
CA TRP A 370 43.93 32.87 -14.52
C TRP A 370 43.84 34.38 -14.82
N LYS A 371 42.70 34.82 -15.38
CA LYS A 371 42.38 36.23 -15.60
C LYS A 371 42.21 37.02 -14.29
N GLU A 372 41.55 36.44 -13.29
CA GLU A 372 41.36 37.08 -11.98
C GLU A 372 42.68 37.25 -11.24
N GLN A 373 43.59 36.28 -11.31
CA GLN A 373 44.95 36.42 -10.74
C GLN A 373 45.72 37.61 -11.34
N PHE A 374 45.57 37.87 -12.65
CA PHE A 374 46.17 39.05 -13.29
C PHE A 374 45.48 40.35 -12.89
N ILE A 375 44.16 40.34 -12.74
CA ILE A 375 43.42 41.52 -12.30
C ILE A 375 43.85 41.87 -10.87
N GLU A 376 43.87 40.90 -9.97
CA GLU A 376 44.31 41.06 -8.58
C GLU A 376 45.79 41.48 -8.47
N ALA A 377 46.66 40.98 -9.35
CA ALA A 377 48.06 41.40 -9.39
C ALA A 377 48.24 42.87 -9.78
N VAL A 378 47.30 43.45 -10.54
CA VAL A 378 47.35 44.85 -11.00
C VAL A 378 46.54 45.76 -10.08
N THR A 379 45.47 45.26 -9.44
CA THR A 379 44.65 46.03 -8.52
C THR A 379 45.25 46.10 -7.12
N VAL A 380 45.11 47.24 -6.46
CA VAL A 380 45.49 47.40 -5.06
C VAL A 380 44.31 46.98 -4.20
N GLY A 381 44.42 45.84 -3.53
CA GLY A 381 43.52 45.48 -2.44
C GLY A 381 43.91 46.26 -1.17
N ALA A 382 42.92 46.65 -0.37
CA ALA A 382 43.21 47.08 1.00
C ALA A 382 43.83 45.89 1.74
N GLY A 383 44.89 46.13 2.51
CA GLY A 383 45.50 45.09 3.34
C GLY A 383 44.45 44.48 4.27
N ASP A 384 44.55 43.17 4.51
CA ASP A 384 43.60 42.35 5.27
C ASP A 384 43.70 42.59 6.79
N GLU A 385 43.70 43.85 7.20
CA GLU A 385 43.58 44.27 8.59
C GLU A 385 42.19 44.89 8.79
N GLY A 386 41.16 44.03 8.81
CA GLY A 386 39.87 44.37 9.40
C GLY A 386 38.62 44.00 8.60
N GLU A 387 38.40 42.72 8.29
CA GLU A 387 37.05 42.24 7.93
C GLU A 387 36.24 41.90 9.20
N GLU A 388 35.81 42.91 9.95
CA GLU A 388 34.78 42.72 11.00
C GLU A 388 33.43 43.39 10.68
N ASN A 389 33.33 44.20 9.64
CA ASN A 389 32.04 44.72 9.15
C ASN A 389 32.17 44.93 7.65
N GLY A 390 31.36 44.22 6.86
CA GLY A 390 31.39 44.14 5.39
C GLY A 390 31.21 45.45 4.58
N GLU A 391 31.94 46.51 4.92
CA GLU A 391 32.13 47.70 4.12
C GLU A 391 33.52 47.65 3.48
N GLN A 392 33.59 47.66 2.15
CA GLN A 392 34.86 47.66 1.40
C GLN A 392 35.67 48.92 1.70
N GLN A 393 36.72 48.77 2.52
CA GLN A 393 37.59 49.87 2.88
C GLN A 393 38.53 50.21 1.72
N HIS A 394 38.59 51.49 1.33
CA HIS A 394 39.46 51.92 0.23
C HIS A 394 40.95 51.80 0.64
N PRO A 395 41.82 51.32 -0.27
CA PRO A 395 43.23 51.03 0.05
C PRO A 395 44.00 52.25 0.56
N SER A 396 44.82 52.04 1.59
CA SER A 396 45.60 53.09 2.25
C SER A 396 46.77 53.55 1.38
N GLY A 397 47.29 54.76 1.60
CA GLY A 397 48.44 55.29 0.86
C GLY A 397 49.71 54.42 0.97
N CYS A 398 49.83 53.67 2.08
CA CYS A 398 50.89 52.67 2.27
C CYS A 398 50.71 51.46 1.34
N ASP A 399 49.47 51.01 1.11
CA ASP A 399 49.15 49.86 0.26
C ASP A 399 49.48 50.17 -1.21
N TYR A 400 49.17 51.39 -1.66
CA TYR A 400 49.56 51.87 -2.98
C TYR A 400 51.09 51.96 -3.13
N PHE A 401 51.79 52.41 -2.08
CA PHE A 401 53.24 52.50 -2.10
C PHE A 401 53.90 51.10 -2.16
N MET A 402 53.45 50.16 -1.32
CA MET A 402 53.90 48.77 -1.35
C MET A 402 53.56 48.08 -2.66
N HIS A 403 52.38 48.34 -3.24
CA HIS A 403 52.01 47.83 -4.55
C HIS A 403 52.91 48.38 -5.66
N MET A 404 53.27 49.66 -5.66
CA MET A 404 54.16 50.24 -6.67
C MET A 404 55.52 49.53 -6.76
N PHE A 405 56.09 49.10 -5.63
CA PHE A 405 57.36 48.38 -5.60
C PHE A 405 57.23 46.86 -5.83
N THR A 406 56.04 46.29 -5.57
CA THR A 406 55.81 44.83 -5.68
C THR A 406 55.01 44.42 -6.91
N VAL A 407 54.38 45.35 -7.64
CA VAL A 407 53.52 45.06 -8.79
C VAL A 407 54.27 44.33 -9.90
N PHE A 408 55.54 44.67 -10.13
CA PHE A 408 56.39 43.96 -11.08
C PHE A 408 56.50 42.47 -10.73
N TRP A 409 56.73 42.17 -9.44
CA TRP A 409 56.82 40.81 -8.92
C TRP A 409 55.47 40.09 -8.92
N LYS A 410 54.39 40.79 -8.52
CA LYS A 410 53.03 40.25 -8.55
C LYS A 410 52.59 39.83 -9.96
N ILE A 411 52.86 40.67 -10.97
CA ILE A 411 52.55 40.35 -12.37
C ILE A 411 53.40 39.17 -12.86
N LEU A 412 54.69 39.13 -12.49
CA LEU A 412 55.58 38.03 -12.86
C LEU A 412 55.10 36.69 -12.28
N PHE A 413 54.60 36.67 -11.04
CA PHE A 413 54.03 35.46 -10.43
C PHE A 413 52.61 35.14 -10.92
N ALA A 414 51.83 36.11 -11.39
CA ALA A 414 50.52 35.86 -12.02
C ALA A 414 50.60 35.10 -13.36
N PHE A 415 51.77 35.05 -14.01
CA PHE A 415 51.99 34.18 -15.17
C PHE A 415 52.00 32.68 -14.82
N VAL A 416 52.11 32.32 -13.54
CA VAL A 416 51.96 30.93 -13.10
C VAL A 416 50.48 30.57 -13.12
N PRO A 417 50.06 29.55 -13.90
CA PRO A 417 48.65 29.23 -14.04
C PRO A 417 48.06 28.67 -12.74
N PRO A 418 46.74 28.83 -12.52
CA PRO A 418 46.06 28.32 -11.34
C PRO A 418 46.17 26.78 -11.21
N THR A 419 46.12 26.29 -9.98
CA THR A 419 46.25 24.87 -9.62
C THR A 419 45.19 23.97 -10.25
N ASN A 420 44.07 24.52 -10.69
CA ASN A 420 42.99 23.78 -11.35
C ASN A 420 43.32 23.39 -12.80
N TYR A 421 44.32 24.01 -13.43
CA TYR A 421 44.73 23.61 -14.78
C TYR A 421 45.60 22.35 -14.73
N TRP A 422 45.12 21.30 -15.39
CA TRP A 422 45.83 20.02 -15.56
C TRP A 422 46.22 19.35 -14.23
N ASN A 423 45.31 19.34 -13.25
CA ASN A 423 45.54 18.78 -11.91
C ASN A 423 46.85 19.30 -11.26
N GLY A 424 47.12 20.60 -11.39
CA GLY A 424 48.27 21.28 -10.78
C GLY A 424 49.61 21.12 -11.51
N TRP A 425 49.71 20.26 -12.53
CA TRP A 425 50.97 20.03 -13.25
C TRP A 425 51.43 21.25 -14.02
N ALA A 426 50.51 22.03 -14.59
CA ALA A 426 50.86 23.25 -15.31
C ALA A 426 51.47 24.31 -14.37
N CYS A 427 50.93 24.46 -13.16
CA CYS A 427 51.44 25.36 -12.13
C CYS A 427 52.87 24.95 -11.69
N PHE A 428 53.08 23.66 -11.45
CA PHE A 428 54.38 23.13 -11.01
C PHE A 428 55.49 23.35 -12.04
N VAL A 429 55.24 23.06 -13.32
CA VAL A 429 56.27 23.20 -14.37
C VAL A 429 56.60 24.67 -14.64
N VAL A 430 55.59 25.53 -14.71
CA VAL A 430 55.79 26.96 -14.98
C VAL A 430 56.48 27.66 -13.81
N SER A 431 56.12 27.33 -12.57
CA SER A 431 56.79 27.90 -11.38
C SER A 431 58.27 27.54 -11.29
N ILE A 432 58.64 26.28 -11.57
CA ILE A 432 60.06 25.86 -11.62
C ILE A 432 60.81 26.61 -12.71
N ALA A 433 60.21 26.79 -13.89
CA ALA A 433 60.84 27.54 -14.97
C ALA A 433 61.06 29.02 -14.61
N VAL A 434 60.07 29.67 -14.00
CA VAL A 434 60.17 31.07 -13.54
C VAL A 434 61.26 31.24 -12.49
N ILE A 435 61.32 30.34 -11.50
CA ILE A 435 62.37 30.36 -10.46
C ILE A 435 63.76 30.14 -11.09
N GLY A 436 63.88 29.22 -12.05
CA GLY A 436 65.11 28.97 -12.78
C GLY A 436 65.62 30.19 -13.55
N VAL A 437 64.73 30.90 -14.24
CA VAL A 437 65.08 32.15 -14.95
C VAL A 437 65.47 33.25 -13.96
N LEU A 438 64.74 33.39 -12.85
CA LEU A 438 65.00 34.42 -11.85
C LEU A 438 66.36 34.23 -11.18
N THR A 439 66.67 33.00 -10.80
CA THR A 439 67.96 32.64 -10.19
C THR A 439 69.12 32.86 -11.15
N ALA A 440 68.92 32.63 -12.46
CA ALA A 440 69.93 32.95 -13.49
C ALA A 440 70.17 34.46 -13.61
N ILE A 441 69.11 35.28 -13.65
CA ILE A 441 69.22 36.75 -13.72
C ILE A 441 69.93 37.32 -12.47
N ILE A 442 69.59 36.81 -11.28
CA ILE A 442 70.23 37.21 -10.03
C ILE A 442 71.71 36.77 -10.02
N GLY A 443 72.02 35.59 -10.56
CA GLY A 443 73.39 35.11 -10.74
C GLY A 443 74.22 36.02 -11.65
N ASP A 444 73.67 36.44 -12.78
CA ASP A 444 74.33 37.36 -13.72
C ASP A 444 74.54 38.76 -13.12
N LEU A 445 73.54 39.29 -12.40
CA LEU A 445 73.66 40.55 -11.66
C LEU A 445 74.73 40.46 -10.56
N ALA A 446 74.78 39.35 -9.83
CA ALA A 446 75.76 39.11 -8.78
C ALA A 446 77.20 38.96 -9.34
N SER A 447 77.37 38.40 -10.54
CA SER A 447 78.65 38.32 -11.24
C SER A 447 79.11 39.71 -11.74
N HIS A 448 78.21 40.48 -12.36
CA HIS A 448 78.51 41.86 -12.77
C HIS A 448 78.88 42.76 -11.58
N PHE A 449 78.14 42.66 -10.47
CA PHE A 449 78.44 43.41 -9.24
C PHE A 449 79.74 42.93 -8.57
N GLY A 450 79.97 41.60 -8.55
CA GLY A 450 81.22 40.99 -8.09
C GLY A 450 82.45 41.49 -8.86
N CYS A 451 82.34 41.63 -10.18
CA CYS A 451 83.39 42.19 -11.03
C CYS A 451 83.67 43.67 -10.73
N THR A 452 82.65 44.48 -10.38
CA THR A 452 82.84 45.91 -10.06
C THR A 452 83.43 46.15 -8.66
N VAL A 453 83.21 45.23 -7.71
CA VAL A 453 83.65 45.37 -6.31
C VAL A 453 84.89 44.51 -5.98
N GLY A 454 85.31 43.64 -6.91
CA GLY A 454 86.49 42.78 -6.78
C GLY A 454 86.28 41.52 -5.94
N LEU A 455 85.03 41.06 -5.80
CA LEU A 455 84.65 39.88 -5.01
C LEU A 455 84.37 38.68 -5.93
N ARG A 456 84.63 37.46 -5.42
CA ARG A 456 84.30 36.21 -6.16
C ARG A 456 82.78 36.07 -6.30
N ASP A 457 82.34 35.75 -7.51
CA ASP A 457 80.93 35.58 -7.92
C ASP A 457 80.10 34.67 -7.00
N SER A 458 80.72 33.63 -6.42
CA SER A 458 80.04 32.72 -5.51
C SER A 458 79.66 33.34 -4.17
N VAL A 459 80.39 34.36 -3.71
CA VAL A 459 80.12 35.03 -2.42
C VAL A 459 79.06 36.12 -2.60
N THR A 460 79.09 36.85 -3.72
CA THR A 460 78.09 37.90 -4.02
C THR A 460 76.71 37.33 -4.26
N ALA A 461 76.60 36.20 -4.96
CA ALA A 461 75.31 35.54 -5.19
C ALA A 461 74.64 35.08 -3.87
N VAL A 462 75.42 34.51 -2.95
CA VAL A 462 74.91 34.06 -1.64
C VAL A 462 74.47 35.24 -0.77
N VAL A 463 75.17 36.38 -0.84
CA VAL A 463 74.78 37.60 -0.09
C VAL A 463 73.47 38.17 -0.62
N PHE A 464 73.25 38.24 -1.93
CA PHE A 464 71.98 38.73 -2.50
C PHE A 464 70.80 37.83 -2.14
N VAL A 465 70.98 36.51 -2.17
CA VAL A 465 69.95 35.55 -1.75
C VAL A 465 69.64 35.70 -0.25
N ALA A 466 70.67 35.85 0.60
CA ALA A 466 70.49 36.03 2.04
C ALA A 466 69.81 37.37 2.38
N LEU A 467 70.07 38.44 1.62
CA LEU A 467 69.41 39.74 1.80
C LEU A 467 67.95 39.71 1.36
N GLY A 468 67.63 38.96 0.30
CA GLY A 468 66.27 38.75 -0.18
C GLY A 468 65.38 37.91 0.75
N THR A 469 65.97 36.99 1.53
CA THR A 469 65.23 36.13 2.48
C THR A 469 65.14 36.71 3.90
N SER A 470 65.84 37.82 4.20
CA SER A 470 65.98 38.38 5.56
C SER A 470 65.23 39.69 5.79
N ILE A 471 64.29 40.07 4.91
CA ILE A 471 63.31 41.13 5.21
C ILE A 471 62.01 40.45 5.66
N PRO A 472 61.78 40.21 6.96
CA PRO A 472 60.49 39.82 7.47
C PRO A 472 59.57 41.04 7.54
N GLY A 473 58.30 40.82 7.19
CA GLY A 473 57.21 41.76 7.35
C GLY A 473 57.03 42.23 8.81
N SER A 474 56.31 43.34 8.92
CA SER A 474 55.91 44.10 10.11
C SER A 474 55.73 43.27 11.39
N PRO A 475 56.23 43.71 12.56
CA PRO A 475 55.96 43.04 13.83
C PRO A 475 54.57 43.44 14.36
N GLU A 476 53.64 42.49 14.40
CA GLU A 476 52.43 42.57 15.22
C GLU A 476 52.82 42.58 16.72
N LEU A 477 52.58 43.72 17.38
CA LEU A 477 52.64 43.86 18.83
C LEU A 477 51.25 43.58 19.41
N ASN A 478 51.01 42.36 19.88
CA ASN A 478 49.89 42.08 20.79
C ASN A 478 50.32 42.36 22.25
N PRO A 479 49.74 43.35 22.95
CA PRO A 479 49.95 43.51 24.37
C PRO A 479 49.03 42.56 25.14
N ILE A 480 49.64 41.63 25.86
CA ILE A 480 48.98 40.85 26.92
C ILE A 480 48.48 41.83 27.99
N GLY A 481 47.16 41.92 28.14
CA GLY A 481 46.48 42.74 29.13
C GLY A 481 45.66 41.90 30.12
N ASN A 482 46.29 41.60 31.27
CA ASN A 482 45.77 41.50 32.63
C ASN A 482 44.44 40.80 32.99
N LEU A 483 44.63 39.92 34.00
CA LEU A 483 43.76 39.44 35.09
C LEU A 483 42.84 38.25 34.83
#